data_AF-A0A842Q435-F1
#
_entry.id   AF-A0A842Q435-F1
#
_cell.length_a   1.000
_cell.length_b   1.000
_cell.length_c   1.000
_cell.angle_alpha   90.00
_cell.angle_beta   90.00
_cell.angle_gamma   90.00
#
_symmetry.space_group_name_H-M   'P 1'
#
loop_
_entity.id
_entity.type
_entity.pdbx_description
1 polymer ?
#
loop_
_entity_poly.entity_id
_entity_poly.type
_entity_poly.pdbx_seq_one_letter_code
_entity_poly.pdbx_strand_id
1 'polypeptide(L)'
;TQTGFPIYDDISKKPIPGIEKFSNIVDVNNSFPLTFMEQYCLSMLTTELSSSCYAAVLMLQAMGLGGWMYDGVNRLSVLGASGDPNVPGLGFRFDMDKERWSIPNPTGLPGVFEGYCPPHYKNMGEAVEALAKRKFGKEGVYNPNTPGAWSDSPKVRGSAKPYSEEFKECVALQAQYIYDTYGKFPATIPSIFLDMYLHAQHIDLDFYDHYFKPGTAYLTTHKDHMKKWY
;
A
#
# COMPACT_ATOMS: atom_id res chain seq x y z
N THR A 1 -18.19 6.41 -4.34
CA THR A 1 -17.42 5.23 -3.86
C THR A 1 -18.13 3.97 -4.34
N GLN A 2 -17.46 2.80 -4.45
CA GLN A 2 -18.18 1.57 -4.86
C GLN A 2 -19.22 1.11 -3.82
N THR A 3 -19.07 1.55 -2.57
CA THR A 3 -20.01 1.29 -1.48
C THR A 3 -21.27 2.15 -1.57
N GLY A 4 -21.30 3.16 -2.45
CA GLY A 4 -22.42 4.10 -2.58
C GLY A 4 -22.44 5.21 -1.53
N PHE A 5 -21.51 5.24 -0.57
CA PHE A 5 -21.48 6.25 0.50
C PHE A 5 -20.33 7.25 0.30
N PRO A 6 -20.58 8.57 0.22
CA PRO A 6 -19.54 9.56 0.10
C PRO A 6 -18.80 9.78 1.42
N ILE A 7 -17.66 10.44 1.34
CA ILE A 7 -16.88 10.84 2.52
C ILE A 7 -17.49 12.12 3.11
N TYR A 8 -17.61 12.14 4.44
CA TYR A 8 -17.88 13.32 5.24
C TYR A 8 -16.60 13.75 5.96
N ASP A 9 -16.23 15.02 5.83
CA ASP A 9 -15.08 15.56 6.52
C ASP A 9 -15.45 15.85 7.98
N ASP A 10 -15.22 14.88 8.86
CA ASP A 10 -15.50 14.96 10.28
C ASP A 10 -14.49 15.81 11.07
N ILE A 11 -13.32 16.10 10.49
CA ILE A 11 -12.33 17.02 11.05
C ILE A 11 -12.82 18.46 10.89
N SER A 12 -13.25 18.83 9.68
CA SER A 12 -13.81 20.15 9.36
C SER A 12 -15.32 20.25 9.60
N LYS A 13 -15.97 19.16 10.02
CA LYS A 13 -17.41 19.03 10.30
C LYS A 13 -18.32 19.48 9.15
N LYS A 14 -17.99 19.09 7.92
CA LYS A 14 -18.77 19.46 6.74
C LYS A 14 -18.79 18.36 5.67
N PRO A 15 -19.86 18.26 4.87
CA PRO A 15 -19.83 17.42 3.67
C PRO A 15 -18.80 17.97 2.67
N ILE A 16 -18.30 17.09 1.80
CA ILE A 16 -17.43 17.50 0.70
C ILE A 16 -18.22 18.39 -0.27
N PRO A 17 -17.83 19.66 -0.50
CA PRO A 17 -18.55 20.55 -1.41
C PRO A 17 -18.63 19.98 -2.84
N GLY A 18 -19.81 20.01 -3.45
CA GLY A 18 -20.03 19.53 -4.81
C GLY A 18 -20.45 18.07 -4.91
N ILE A 19 -20.46 17.32 -3.80
CA ILE A 19 -20.82 15.89 -3.79
C ILE A 19 -22.29 15.65 -4.19
N GLU A 20 -23.16 16.65 -3.97
CA GLU A 20 -24.59 16.61 -4.30
C GLU A 20 -24.87 16.39 -5.80
N LYS A 21 -23.92 16.75 -6.66
CA LYS A 21 -23.98 16.52 -8.12
C LYS A 21 -24.02 15.03 -8.48
N PHE A 22 -23.55 14.17 -7.58
CA PHE A 22 -23.44 12.72 -7.78
C PHE A 22 -24.50 11.93 -6.99
N SER A 23 -25.58 12.58 -6.56
CA SER A 23 -26.66 11.97 -5.76
C SER A 23 -27.38 10.79 -6.45
N ASN A 24 -27.23 10.63 -7.76
CA ASN A 24 -27.69 9.48 -8.53
C ASN A 24 -26.81 8.22 -8.36
N ILE A 25 -25.56 8.37 -7.93
CA ILE A 25 -24.61 7.25 -7.75
C ILE A 25 -24.07 7.11 -6.32
N VAL A 26 -24.29 8.11 -5.45
CA VAL A 26 -23.96 8.05 -4.03
C VAL A 26 -25.10 8.58 -3.16
N ASP A 27 -25.28 7.98 -1.98
CA ASP A 27 -26.22 8.42 -0.96
C ASP A 27 -25.62 9.60 -0.17
N VAL A 28 -25.94 10.81 -0.60
CA VAL A 28 -25.44 12.04 0.03
C VAL A 28 -25.95 12.26 1.45
N ASN A 29 -26.97 11.52 1.89
CA ASN A 29 -27.51 11.61 3.24
C ASN A 29 -26.83 10.62 4.20
N ASN A 30 -26.15 9.60 3.68
CA ASN A 30 -25.45 8.59 4.46
C ASN A 30 -23.96 8.59 4.07
N SER A 31 -23.13 9.21 4.90
CA SER A 31 -21.70 9.39 4.60
C SER A 31 -20.82 8.71 5.64
N PHE A 32 -19.62 8.30 5.22
CA PHE A 32 -18.61 7.80 6.15
C PHE A 32 -17.66 8.91 6.58
N PRO A 33 -17.31 8.99 7.89
CA PRO A 33 -16.30 9.92 8.36
C PRO A 33 -14.95 9.68 7.65
N LEU A 34 -14.28 10.76 7.25
CA LEU A 34 -12.95 10.76 6.65
C LEU A 34 -11.95 10.01 7.54
N THR A 35 -11.91 10.33 8.83
CA THR A 35 -10.95 9.71 9.77
C THR A 35 -11.19 8.20 9.88
N PHE A 36 -12.44 7.76 9.92
CA PHE A 36 -12.83 6.36 9.94
C PHE A 36 -12.39 5.64 8.66
N MET A 37 -12.67 6.22 7.49
CA MET A 37 -12.31 5.62 6.20
C MET A 37 -10.81 5.40 6.09
N GLU A 38 -10.01 6.41 6.45
CA GLU A 38 -8.56 6.30 6.38
C GLU A 38 -7.98 5.31 7.41
N GLN A 39 -8.51 5.31 8.63
CA GLN A 39 -8.13 4.32 9.65
C GLN A 39 -8.46 2.89 9.18
N TYR A 40 -9.65 2.69 8.58
CA TYR A 40 -10.07 1.40 8.06
C TYR A 40 -9.19 0.96 6.88
N CYS A 41 -8.88 1.85 5.95
CA CYS A 41 -7.93 1.59 4.86
C CYS A 41 -6.55 1.21 5.39
N LEU A 42 -6.03 1.91 6.40
CA LEU A 42 -4.74 1.60 6.99
C LEU A 42 -4.73 0.21 7.65
N SER A 43 -5.80 -0.14 8.38
CA SER A 43 -5.96 -1.46 9.00
C SER A 43 -5.95 -2.60 7.96
N MET A 44 -6.66 -2.39 6.85
CA MET A 44 -6.66 -3.33 5.71
C MET A 44 -5.26 -3.49 5.11
N LEU A 45 -4.54 -2.38 4.90
CA LEU A 45 -3.17 -2.40 4.37
C LEU A 45 -2.20 -3.13 5.30
N THR A 46 -2.24 -2.86 6.61
CA THR A 46 -1.39 -3.56 7.59
C THR A 46 -1.70 -5.04 7.65
N THR A 47 -2.98 -5.42 7.52
CA THR A 47 -3.40 -6.82 7.47
C THR A 47 -2.81 -7.53 6.25
N GLU A 48 -2.88 -6.91 5.07
CA GLU A 48 -2.30 -7.44 3.82
C GLU A 48 -0.77 -7.57 3.92
N LEU A 49 -0.07 -6.54 4.41
CA LEU A 49 1.38 -6.55 4.61
C LEU A 49 1.83 -7.66 5.56
N SER A 50 1.15 -7.79 6.71
CA SER A 50 1.48 -8.79 7.72
C SER A 50 1.21 -10.21 7.22
N SER A 51 0.11 -10.40 6.48
CA SER A 51 -0.23 -11.69 5.88
C SER A 51 0.79 -12.11 4.82
N SER A 52 1.26 -11.15 4.02
CA SER A 52 2.31 -11.36 3.01
C SER A 52 3.64 -11.74 3.66
N CYS A 53 4.05 -11.01 4.71
CA CYS A 53 5.28 -11.34 5.45
C CYS A 53 5.18 -12.70 6.14
N TYR A 54 4.03 -13.04 6.73
CA TYR A 54 3.81 -14.35 7.32
C TYR A 54 3.93 -15.48 6.29
N ALA A 55 3.27 -15.35 5.14
CA ALA A 55 3.39 -16.32 4.05
C ALA A 55 4.85 -16.45 3.57
N ALA A 56 5.58 -15.34 3.50
CA ALA A 56 6.98 -15.36 3.11
C ALA A 56 7.88 -16.04 4.16
N VAL A 57 7.64 -15.85 5.47
CA VAL A 57 8.35 -16.61 6.53
C VAL A 57 8.15 -18.12 6.37
N LEU A 58 6.94 -18.57 6.03
CA LEU A 58 6.68 -19.98 5.75
C LEU A 58 7.51 -20.47 4.54
N MET A 59 7.62 -19.66 3.49
CA MET A 59 8.49 -19.98 2.35
C MET A 59 9.97 -20.06 2.74
N LEU A 60 10.46 -19.12 3.58
CA LEU A 60 11.84 -19.16 4.07
C LEU A 60 12.12 -20.49 4.79
N GLN A 61 11.23 -20.92 5.69
CA GLN A 61 11.39 -22.21 6.40
C GLN A 61 11.40 -23.41 5.44
N ALA A 62 10.53 -23.41 4.42
CA ALA A 62 10.49 -24.45 3.40
C ALA A 62 11.77 -24.50 2.55
N MET A 63 12.34 -23.33 2.25
CA MET A 63 13.61 -23.21 1.53
C MET A 63 14.81 -23.53 2.43
N GLY A 64 14.68 -23.52 3.76
CA GLY A 64 15.81 -23.67 4.68
C GLY A 64 16.54 -22.35 4.95
N LEU A 65 15.90 -21.22 4.73
CA LEU A 65 16.38 -19.91 5.13
C LEU A 65 15.84 -19.55 6.51
N GLY A 66 16.67 -18.89 7.32
CA GLY A 66 16.18 -18.20 8.50
C GLY A 66 15.49 -16.91 8.11
N GLY A 67 14.69 -16.38 9.02
CA GLY A 67 14.06 -15.08 8.81
C GLY A 67 13.19 -14.65 9.96
N TRP A 68 12.92 -13.35 9.99
CA TRP A 68 12.07 -12.74 10.99
C TRP A 68 11.11 -11.77 10.32
N MET A 69 9.84 -11.87 10.70
CA MET A 69 8.84 -10.85 10.45
C MET A 69 8.92 -9.84 11.62
N TYR A 70 9.24 -8.60 11.31
CA TYR A 70 9.58 -7.57 12.31
C TYR A 70 8.95 -6.23 11.94
N ASP A 71 8.58 -5.41 12.92
CA ASP A 71 7.96 -4.09 12.75
C ASP A 71 8.75 -2.95 13.43
N GLY A 72 9.79 -3.26 14.20
CA GLY A 72 10.50 -2.26 15.01
C GLY A 72 11.51 -1.39 14.26
N VAL A 73 11.56 -1.43 12.93
CA VAL A 73 12.44 -0.55 12.15
C VAL A 73 11.75 0.79 11.90
N ASN A 74 12.45 1.89 12.18
CA ASN A 74 11.93 3.23 11.91
C ASN A 74 11.64 3.41 10.40
N ARG A 75 10.35 3.45 10.05
CA ARG A 75 9.89 3.56 8.65
C ARG A 75 10.41 4.79 7.90
N LEU A 76 10.59 5.91 8.58
CA LEU A 76 11.12 7.13 7.93
C LEU A 76 12.59 6.92 7.55
N SER A 77 13.36 6.22 8.38
CA SER A 77 14.73 5.83 8.05
C SER A 77 14.78 4.88 6.86
N VAL A 78 13.89 3.90 6.81
CA VAL A 78 13.81 2.97 5.66
C VAL A 78 13.42 3.71 4.38
N LEU A 79 12.42 4.59 4.43
CA LEU A 79 11.96 5.33 3.26
C LEU A 79 12.92 6.46 2.84
N GLY A 80 13.87 6.86 3.69
CA GLY A 80 14.82 7.95 3.41
C GLY A 80 14.33 9.34 3.83
N ALA A 81 13.35 9.39 4.73
CA ALA A 81 12.77 10.60 5.31
C ALA A 81 13.18 10.83 6.78
N SER A 82 14.31 10.26 7.23
CA SER A 82 14.84 10.42 8.59
C SER A 82 15.42 11.81 8.86
N GLY A 83 15.92 12.48 7.81
CA GLY A 83 16.71 13.71 7.93
C GLY A 83 18.18 13.49 8.30
N ASP A 84 18.64 12.24 8.47
CA ASP A 84 20.05 11.90 8.72
C ASP A 84 20.76 11.57 7.41
N PRO A 85 21.77 12.35 6.98
CA PRO A 85 22.50 12.08 5.74
C PRO A 85 23.27 10.76 5.75
N ASN A 86 23.56 10.18 6.92
CA ASN A 86 24.20 8.87 7.04
C ASN A 86 23.20 7.71 6.91
N VAL A 87 21.89 8.00 6.90
CA VAL A 87 20.81 7.01 6.75
C VAL A 87 19.92 7.43 5.58
N PRO A 88 20.41 7.31 4.32
CA PRO A 88 19.68 7.77 3.14
C PRO A 88 18.42 6.97 2.83
N GLY A 89 18.26 5.79 3.45
CA GLY A 89 17.15 4.88 3.21
C GLY A 89 17.05 4.45 1.74
N LEU A 90 15.81 4.15 1.31
CA LEU A 90 15.48 3.77 -0.06
C LEU A 90 15.33 4.98 -1.02
N GLY A 91 15.51 6.20 -0.53
CA GLY A 91 15.46 7.41 -1.34
C GLY A 91 14.07 7.76 -1.87
N PHE A 92 13.00 7.43 -1.13
CA PHE A 92 11.68 7.91 -1.49
C PHE A 92 11.65 9.44 -1.43
N ARG A 93 11.02 10.04 -2.43
CA ARG A 93 10.61 11.44 -2.36
C ARG A 93 9.60 11.60 -1.23
N PHE A 94 9.76 12.65 -0.44
CA PHE A 94 8.82 13.05 0.60
C PHE A 94 8.59 14.56 0.62
N ASP A 95 7.45 14.97 1.15
CA ASP A 95 7.08 16.36 1.38
C ASP A 95 6.99 16.68 2.87
N MET A 96 7.15 17.97 3.17
CA MET A 96 7.03 18.54 4.51
C MET A 96 6.12 19.76 4.44
N ASP A 97 5.09 19.77 5.29
CA ASP A 97 4.28 20.94 5.57
C ASP A 97 4.21 21.06 7.10
N LYS A 98 5.01 21.98 7.66
CA LYS A 98 5.14 22.15 9.11
C LYS A 98 3.89 22.77 9.75
N GLU A 99 3.02 23.40 8.96
CA GLU A 99 1.78 24.00 9.46
C GLU A 99 0.68 22.94 9.57
N ARG A 100 0.67 21.97 8.64
CA ARG A 100 -0.39 20.96 8.55
C ARG A 100 -0.02 19.60 9.13
N TRP A 101 1.26 19.19 9.10
CA TRP A 101 1.68 17.84 9.44
C TRP A 101 2.79 17.80 10.48
N SER A 102 2.78 16.76 11.31
CA SER A 102 3.79 16.52 12.35
C SER A 102 4.99 15.72 11.86
N ILE A 103 4.88 15.02 10.73
CA ILE A 103 5.90 14.13 10.19
C ILE A 103 6.01 14.27 8.67
N PRO A 104 7.17 13.95 8.07
CA PRO A 104 7.32 13.85 6.63
C PRO A 104 6.28 12.94 5.99
N ASN A 105 5.86 13.29 4.76
CA ASN A 105 4.96 12.49 3.96
C ASN A 105 5.69 11.92 2.73
N PRO A 106 6.23 10.70 2.79
CA PRO A 106 6.75 10.00 1.61
C PRO A 106 5.63 9.80 0.60
N THR A 107 5.89 10.16 -0.67
CA THR A 107 4.90 10.08 -1.76
C THR A 107 5.28 9.06 -2.82
N GLY A 108 6.56 8.67 -2.94
CA GLY A 108 6.97 7.61 -3.86
C GLY A 108 8.47 7.58 -4.18
N LEU A 109 8.92 6.51 -4.81
CA LEU A 109 10.23 6.32 -5.41
C LEU A 109 10.09 6.41 -6.94
N PRO A 110 10.60 7.47 -7.59
CA PRO A 110 10.37 7.72 -9.01
C PRO A 110 10.75 6.54 -9.91
N GLY A 111 9.85 6.18 -10.83
CA GLY A 111 10.04 5.06 -11.76
C GLY A 111 9.97 3.66 -11.14
N VAL A 112 9.75 3.53 -9.82
CA VAL A 112 9.65 2.25 -9.12
C VAL A 112 8.31 2.09 -8.43
N PHE A 113 7.97 3.01 -7.54
CA PHE A 113 6.74 2.97 -6.74
C PHE A 113 6.26 4.38 -6.43
N GLU A 114 5.32 4.88 -7.21
CA GLU A 114 4.79 6.24 -7.08
C GLU A 114 3.36 6.21 -6.54
N GLY A 115 3.10 7.03 -5.53
CA GLY A 115 1.75 7.20 -5.00
C GLY A 115 0.83 7.83 -6.04
N TYR A 116 -0.44 7.44 -6.02
CA TYR A 116 -1.49 8.04 -6.85
C TYR A 116 -1.96 9.37 -6.26
N CYS A 117 -1.04 10.32 -6.17
CA CYS A 117 -1.28 11.66 -5.66
C CYS A 117 -0.20 12.62 -6.20
N PRO A 118 -0.40 13.94 -6.08
CA PRO A 118 0.66 14.90 -6.35
C PRO A 118 1.92 14.65 -5.50
N PRO A 119 3.11 14.95 -6.06
CA PRO A 119 3.34 15.57 -7.36
C PRO A 119 3.48 14.57 -8.53
N HIS A 120 3.33 13.26 -8.29
CA HIS A 120 3.48 12.23 -9.33
C HIS A 120 2.38 12.35 -10.40
N TYR A 121 1.23 12.89 -10.00
CA TYR A 121 0.16 13.34 -10.88
C TYR A 121 -0.15 14.81 -10.61
N LYS A 122 -0.54 15.58 -11.63
CA LYS A 122 -0.77 17.03 -11.45
C LYS A 122 -1.89 17.33 -10.45
N ASN A 123 -2.90 16.46 -10.40
CA ASN A 123 -4.07 16.57 -9.54
C ASN A 123 -4.66 15.17 -9.29
N MET A 124 -5.65 15.08 -8.39
CA MET A 124 -6.28 13.80 -8.06
C MET A 124 -7.17 13.26 -9.18
N GLY A 125 -7.63 14.09 -10.12
CA GLY A 125 -8.31 13.63 -11.33
C GLY A 125 -7.40 12.79 -12.22
N GLU A 126 -6.20 13.29 -12.51
CA GLU A 126 -5.18 12.54 -13.26
C GLU A 126 -4.76 11.26 -12.52
N ALA A 127 -4.65 11.31 -11.19
CA ALA A 127 -4.36 10.12 -10.39
C ALA A 127 -5.47 9.06 -10.50
N VAL A 128 -6.74 9.48 -10.46
CA VAL A 128 -7.90 8.57 -10.62
C VAL A 128 -7.91 7.96 -12.03
N GLU A 129 -7.62 8.75 -13.07
CA GLU A 129 -7.50 8.24 -14.43
C GLU A 129 -6.38 7.20 -14.56
N ALA A 130 -5.22 7.49 -13.98
CA ALA A 130 -4.11 6.56 -13.99
C ALA A 130 -4.43 5.26 -13.24
N LEU A 131 -5.17 5.34 -12.13
CA LEU A 131 -5.64 4.16 -11.39
C LEU A 131 -6.63 3.34 -12.23
N ALA A 132 -7.57 4.00 -12.90
CA ALA A 132 -8.53 3.35 -13.79
C ALA A 132 -7.81 2.66 -14.96
N LYS A 133 -6.83 3.33 -15.57
CA LYS A 133 -5.98 2.77 -16.64
C LYS A 133 -5.16 1.57 -16.15
N ARG A 134 -4.56 1.63 -14.95
CA ARG A 134 -3.84 0.49 -14.36
C ARG A 134 -4.75 -0.72 -14.15
N LYS A 135 -6.02 -0.50 -13.81
CA LYS A 135 -6.99 -1.56 -13.56
C LYS A 135 -7.58 -2.16 -14.84
N PHE A 136 -8.00 -1.31 -15.78
CA PHE A 136 -8.84 -1.70 -16.92
C PHE A 136 -8.20 -1.45 -18.29
N GLY A 137 -7.05 -0.78 -18.35
CA GLY A 137 -6.33 -0.51 -19.60
C GLY A 137 -5.77 -1.76 -20.27
N LYS A 138 -4.99 -1.59 -21.34
CA LYS A 138 -4.47 -2.69 -22.18
C LYS A 138 -3.75 -3.80 -21.38
N GLU A 139 -3.00 -3.41 -20.36
CA GLU A 139 -2.22 -4.31 -19.49
C GLU A 139 -2.84 -4.44 -18.08
N GLY A 140 -4.08 -3.95 -17.93
CA GLY A 140 -4.75 -3.93 -16.65
C GLY A 140 -5.21 -5.32 -16.22
N VAL A 141 -5.17 -5.57 -14.91
CA VAL A 141 -5.54 -6.88 -14.34
C VAL A 141 -7.00 -7.29 -14.62
N TYR A 142 -7.88 -6.34 -14.93
CA TYR A 142 -9.27 -6.59 -15.30
C TYR A 142 -9.53 -6.52 -16.82
N ASN A 143 -8.48 -6.51 -17.64
CA ASN A 143 -8.63 -6.59 -19.09
C ASN A 143 -8.77 -8.07 -19.52
N PRO A 144 -9.82 -8.44 -20.28
CA PRO A 144 -10.00 -9.80 -20.79
C PRO A 144 -8.82 -10.31 -21.61
N ASN A 145 -8.06 -9.42 -22.25
CA ASN A 145 -6.92 -9.77 -23.10
C ASN A 145 -5.60 -9.87 -22.32
N THR A 146 -5.58 -9.57 -21.03
CA THR A 146 -4.38 -9.74 -20.20
C THR A 146 -4.23 -11.22 -19.82
N PRO A 147 -3.08 -11.87 -20.12
CA PRO A 147 -2.86 -13.27 -19.74
C PRO A 147 -3.03 -13.49 -18.23
N GLY A 148 -3.47 -14.68 -17.82
CA GLY A 148 -3.71 -15.01 -16.41
C GLY A 148 -3.60 -16.50 -16.13
N ALA A 149 -3.61 -16.84 -14.84
CA ALA A 149 -3.48 -18.22 -14.38
C ALA A 149 -4.79 -19.03 -14.46
N TRP A 150 -5.93 -18.37 -14.69
CA TRP A 150 -7.22 -19.04 -14.81
C TRP A 150 -7.34 -19.75 -16.16
N SER A 151 -7.94 -20.95 -16.16
CA SER A 151 -8.26 -21.69 -17.39
C SER A 151 -9.11 -20.88 -18.37
N ASP A 152 -10.01 -20.03 -17.84
CA ASP A 152 -10.75 -19.02 -18.59
C ASP A 152 -10.42 -17.61 -18.07
N SER A 153 -9.17 -17.19 -18.29
CA SER A 153 -8.68 -15.87 -17.91
C SER A 153 -9.50 -14.71 -18.49
N PRO A 154 -9.93 -14.73 -19.77
CA PRO A 154 -10.75 -13.66 -20.32
C PRO A 154 -12.05 -13.45 -19.54
N LYS A 155 -12.77 -14.52 -19.18
CA LYS A 155 -14.02 -14.42 -18.42
C LYS A 155 -13.79 -13.87 -17.01
N VAL A 156 -12.79 -14.37 -16.29
CA VAL A 156 -12.53 -13.95 -14.91
C VAL A 156 -12.03 -12.51 -14.85
N ARG A 157 -11.10 -12.13 -15.72
CA ARG A 157 -10.59 -10.75 -15.72
C ARG A 157 -11.64 -9.75 -16.19
N GLY A 158 -12.43 -10.12 -17.21
CA GLY A 158 -13.47 -9.28 -17.78
C GLY A 158 -14.75 -9.12 -16.94
N SER A 159 -14.88 -9.85 -15.83
CA SER A 159 -16.10 -9.77 -15.00
C SER A 159 -16.17 -8.49 -14.17
N ALA A 160 -15.05 -7.79 -13.99
CA ALA A 160 -15.04 -6.52 -13.26
C ALA A 160 -15.60 -5.40 -14.13
N LYS A 161 -16.58 -4.66 -13.60
CA LYS A 161 -17.18 -3.51 -14.29
C LYS A 161 -16.17 -2.35 -14.35
N PRO A 162 -15.82 -1.85 -15.55
CA PRO A 162 -15.02 -0.63 -15.69
C PRO A 162 -15.70 0.56 -15.03
N TYR A 163 -14.89 1.51 -14.58
CA TYR A 163 -15.39 2.75 -13.97
C TYR A 163 -16.00 3.66 -15.04
N SER A 164 -17.21 4.17 -14.78
CA SER A 164 -17.79 5.23 -15.63
C SER A 164 -17.06 6.55 -15.41
N GLU A 165 -17.18 7.47 -16.38
CA GLU A 165 -16.66 8.83 -16.24
C GLU A 165 -17.22 9.52 -15.00
N GLU A 166 -18.54 9.48 -14.81
CA GLU A 166 -19.21 10.04 -13.63
C GLU A 166 -18.68 9.46 -12.30
N PHE A 167 -18.38 8.16 -12.26
CA PHE A 167 -17.79 7.54 -11.07
C PHE A 167 -16.38 8.07 -10.81
N LYS A 168 -15.56 8.19 -11.87
CA LYS A 168 -14.20 8.75 -11.76
C LYS A 168 -14.23 10.20 -11.30
N GLU A 169 -15.13 11.02 -11.85
CA GLU A 169 -15.33 12.42 -11.43
C GLU A 169 -15.75 12.52 -9.96
N CYS A 170 -16.67 11.67 -9.49
CA CYS A 170 -17.10 11.61 -8.09
C CYS A 170 -15.94 11.27 -7.14
N VAL A 171 -15.07 10.33 -7.51
CA VAL A 171 -13.90 9.96 -6.71
C VAL A 171 -12.85 11.07 -6.76
N ALA A 172 -12.58 11.62 -7.94
CA ALA A 172 -11.63 12.71 -8.13
C ALA A 172 -12.02 13.95 -7.34
N LEU A 173 -13.31 14.33 -7.31
CA LEU A 173 -13.80 15.46 -6.51
C LEU A 173 -13.44 15.30 -5.02
N GLN A 174 -13.76 14.13 -4.45
CA GLN A 174 -13.52 13.88 -3.03
C GLN A 174 -12.04 13.83 -2.70
N ALA A 175 -11.25 13.15 -3.53
CA ALA A 175 -9.82 13.06 -3.38
C ALA A 175 -9.12 14.42 -3.53
N GLN A 176 -9.56 15.23 -4.51
CA GLN A 176 -9.04 16.59 -4.72
C GLN A 176 -9.35 17.49 -3.54
N TYR A 177 -10.59 17.44 -3.02
CA TYR A 177 -10.96 18.17 -1.81
C TYR A 177 -10.04 17.83 -0.63
N ILE A 178 -9.77 16.53 -0.41
CA ILE A 178 -8.87 16.07 0.66
C ILE A 178 -7.47 16.66 0.45
N TYR A 179 -6.92 16.54 -0.76
CA TYR A 179 -5.60 17.06 -1.08
C TYR A 179 -5.51 18.58 -0.88
N ASP A 180 -6.48 19.35 -1.38
CA ASP A 180 -6.48 20.81 -1.27
C ASP A 180 -6.60 21.27 0.19
N THR A 181 -7.44 20.58 0.97
CA THR A 181 -7.71 20.91 2.37
C THR A 181 -6.54 20.55 3.27
N TYR A 182 -6.00 19.34 3.13
CA TYR A 182 -4.99 18.79 4.05
C TYR A 182 -3.56 18.85 3.51
N GLY A 183 -3.38 19.26 2.24
CA GLY A 183 -2.10 19.36 1.55
C GLY A 183 -1.51 18.04 1.07
N LYS A 184 -2.14 16.91 1.40
CA LYS A 184 -1.72 15.57 1.01
C LYS A 184 -2.92 14.63 0.88
N PHE A 185 -2.70 13.50 0.23
CA PHE A 185 -3.67 12.43 0.14
C PHE A 185 -3.00 11.09 0.48
N PRO A 186 -3.53 10.32 1.45
CA PRO A 186 -4.69 10.64 2.30
C PRO A 186 -4.39 11.74 3.35
N ALA A 187 -5.42 12.24 4.04
CA ALA A 187 -5.38 13.39 4.96
C ALA A 187 -4.60 13.11 6.26
N THR A 188 -4.92 12.01 6.91
CA THR A 188 -4.53 11.69 8.31
C THR A 188 -3.44 10.62 8.40
N ILE A 189 -3.28 9.82 7.36
CA ILE A 189 -2.26 8.77 7.24
C ILE A 189 -1.21 9.16 6.19
N PRO A 190 -0.03 8.51 6.11
CA PRO A 190 0.96 8.83 5.08
C PRO A 190 0.53 8.32 3.69
N SER A 191 0.97 8.99 2.63
CA SER A 191 0.70 8.58 1.24
C SER A 191 1.36 7.24 0.90
N ILE A 192 2.56 6.99 1.43
CA ILE A 192 3.22 5.68 1.41
C ILE A 192 3.38 5.18 2.84
N PHE A 193 2.90 3.97 3.09
CA PHE A 193 2.96 3.34 4.40
C PHE A 193 3.84 2.09 4.37
N LEU A 194 4.65 1.93 5.42
CA LEU A 194 5.54 0.80 5.65
C LEU A 194 5.58 0.55 7.15
N ASP A 195 5.48 -0.71 7.55
CA ASP A 195 5.39 -1.11 8.96
C ASP A 195 5.97 -2.50 9.18
N MET A 196 5.41 -3.53 8.55
CA MET A 196 5.90 -4.90 8.65
C MET A 196 7.00 -5.20 7.61
N TYR A 197 8.10 -5.79 8.07
CA TYR A 197 9.26 -6.17 7.27
C TYR A 197 9.45 -7.69 7.28
N LEU A 198 10.02 -8.22 6.21
CA LEU A 198 10.55 -9.58 6.15
C LEU A 198 12.07 -9.51 6.03
N HIS A 199 12.77 -10.09 7.00
CA HIS A 199 14.19 -10.39 6.88
C HIS A 199 14.38 -11.86 6.49
N ALA A 200 15.23 -12.11 5.49
CA ALA A 200 15.66 -13.44 5.08
C ALA A 200 17.17 -13.54 5.19
N GLN A 201 17.68 -14.65 5.75
CA GLN A 201 19.11 -14.85 5.93
C GLN A 201 19.51 -16.33 5.86
N HIS A 202 20.76 -16.59 5.47
CA HIS A 202 21.42 -17.84 5.82
C HIS A 202 21.75 -17.82 7.30
N ILE A 203 21.32 -18.85 8.03
CA ILE A 203 21.67 -18.98 9.44
C ILE A 203 23.08 -19.56 9.59
N ASP A 204 23.82 -19.06 10.58
CA ASP A 204 25.14 -19.58 10.94
C ASP A 204 24.99 -20.90 11.71
N LEU A 205 25.06 -22.01 10.99
CA LEU A 205 24.90 -23.35 11.58
C LEU A 205 25.99 -23.64 12.62
N ASP A 206 27.21 -23.12 12.44
CA ASP A 206 28.33 -23.37 13.36
C ASP A 206 28.08 -22.71 14.72
N PHE A 207 27.52 -21.50 14.73
CA PHE A 207 27.07 -20.84 15.96
C PHE A 207 26.06 -21.72 16.72
N TYR A 208 25.05 -22.24 16.03
CA TYR A 208 24.02 -23.06 16.67
C TYR A 208 24.56 -24.42 17.14
N ASP A 209 25.40 -25.08 16.34
CA ASP A 209 26.01 -26.37 16.68
C ASP A 209 26.97 -26.28 17.87
N HIS A 210 27.61 -25.12 18.06
CA HIS A 210 28.48 -24.88 19.20
C HIS A 210 27.71 -24.62 20.50
N TYR A 211 26.66 -23.79 20.48
CA TYR A 211 25.99 -23.32 21.69
C TYR A 211 24.71 -24.08 22.07
N PHE A 212 24.09 -24.82 21.15
CA PHE A 212 22.81 -25.49 21.37
C PHE A 212 22.95 -27.01 21.31
N LYS A 213 21.94 -27.71 21.84
CA LYS A 213 21.90 -29.17 21.74
C LYS A 213 21.73 -29.59 20.27
N PRO A 214 22.40 -30.68 19.84
CA PRO A 214 22.23 -31.19 18.49
C PRO A 214 20.76 -31.40 18.13
N GLY A 215 20.33 -30.85 16.98
CA GLY A 215 18.98 -31.02 16.44
C GLY A 215 17.89 -30.18 17.11
N THR A 216 18.20 -29.23 18.01
CA THR A 216 17.17 -28.42 18.68
C THR A 216 17.06 -26.98 18.18
N ALA A 217 18.11 -26.44 17.55
CA ALA A 217 18.19 -25.01 17.24
C ALA A 217 17.66 -24.63 15.86
N TYR A 218 17.69 -25.56 14.91
CA TYR A 218 17.26 -25.31 13.54
C TYR A 218 16.71 -26.59 12.90
N LEU A 219 15.85 -26.43 11.89
CA LEU A 219 15.27 -27.54 11.14
C LEU A 219 16.28 -28.15 10.15
N THR A 220 16.10 -29.42 9.79
CA THR A 220 16.89 -30.08 8.74
C THR A 220 16.86 -29.34 7.40
N THR A 221 15.77 -28.62 7.10
CA THR A 221 15.70 -27.76 5.90
C THR A 221 16.80 -26.71 5.88
N HIS A 222 17.12 -26.09 7.03
CA HIS A 222 18.22 -25.13 7.13
C HIS A 222 19.57 -25.79 6.93
N LYS A 223 19.78 -26.96 7.58
CA LYS A 223 21.01 -27.75 7.45
C LYS A 223 21.32 -28.09 5.99
N ASP A 224 20.29 -28.46 5.24
CA ASP A 224 20.43 -28.93 3.86
C ASP A 224 20.35 -27.79 2.83
N HIS A 225 20.12 -26.54 3.23
CA HIS A 225 19.82 -25.43 2.32
C HIS A 225 20.89 -25.29 1.23
N MET A 226 22.16 -25.17 1.64
CA MET A 226 23.26 -24.98 0.70
C MET A 226 23.38 -26.13 -0.30
N LYS A 227 23.13 -27.37 0.13
CA LYS A 227 23.18 -28.56 -0.74
C LYS A 227 22.02 -28.62 -1.75
N LYS A 228 20.86 -28.05 -1.41
CA LYS A 228 19.64 -28.15 -2.23
C LYS A 228 19.52 -27.01 -3.24
N TRP A 229 20.03 -25.83 -2.91
CA TRP A 229 19.79 -24.60 -3.67
C TRP A 229 21.03 -24.03 -4.36
N TYR A 230 22.23 -24.49 -4.01
CA TYR A 230 23.51 -24.08 -4.59
C TYR A 230 24.33 -25.30 -5.00
#